data_AF-A0A7R9QLH3-F1
#
_entry.id   AF-A0A7R9QLH3-F1
#
_cell.length_a   1.000
_cell.length_b   1.000
_cell.length_c   1.000
_cell.angle_alpha   90.00
_cell.angle_beta   90.00
_cell.angle_gamma   90.00
#
_symmetry.space_group_name_H-M   'P 1'
#
loop_
_entity.id
_entity.type
_entity.pdbx_description
1 polymer ?
#
loop_
_entity_poly.entity_id
_entity_poly.type
_entity_poly.pdbx_seq_one_letter_code
_entity_poly.pdbx_strand_id
1 'polypeptide(L)'
;LPITWYRSLDQIGSKPGFTAYIAHEFLDALPVHKFVKSPSGQWREVLIDCDKSGELRYIIANNQTPASKLFIDPSVQSDNLEVCPQSALVMDQVIARFSRKNPGCFLVCDYGHDDQKANRDTFRAFKEHEMWDPLREPGTADLTADVDFGYLKRHIKEKATVFGT
;
A
#
# COMPACT_ATOMS: atom_id res chain seq x y z
N LEU A 1 4.66 4.44 32.52
CA LEU A 1 4.48 3.15 31.81
C LEU A 1 5.80 2.80 31.14
N PRO A 2 6.22 1.52 31.10
CA PRO A 2 7.43 1.11 30.38
C PRO A 2 7.24 1.26 28.86
N ILE A 3 8.30 1.66 28.16
CA ILE A 3 8.34 1.79 26.70
C ILE A 3 9.28 0.71 26.14
N THR A 4 8.85 -0.03 25.13
CA THR A 4 9.66 -1.07 24.47
C THR A 4 9.56 -0.91 22.96
N TRP A 5 10.69 -1.11 22.28
CA TRP A 5 10.79 -1.05 20.82
C TRP A 5 10.89 -2.45 20.24
N TYR A 6 10.11 -2.71 19.19
CA TYR A 6 10.11 -3.96 18.45
C TYR A 6 10.33 -3.67 16.98
N ARG A 7 10.93 -4.61 16.24
CA ARG A 7 11.15 -4.45 14.79
C ARG A 7 9.97 -4.92 13.95
N SER A 8 9.07 -5.71 14.53
CA SER A 8 7.95 -6.32 13.82
C SER A 8 6.83 -6.71 14.78
N LEU A 9 5.62 -6.86 14.23
CA LEU A 9 4.41 -7.17 15.01
C LEU A 9 4.47 -8.56 15.68
N ASP A 10 5.19 -9.52 15.13
CA ASP A 10 5.35 -10.88 15.69
C ASP A 10 6.17 -10.90 16.99
N GLN A 11 7.05 -9.92 17.18
CA GLN A 11 7.83 -9.80 18.43
C GLN A 11 6.98 -9.28 19.59
N ILE A 12 5.83 -8.68 19.30
CA ILE A 12 4.91 -8.21 20.32
C ILE A 12 4.22 -9.45 20.91
N GLY A 13 4.51 -9.74 22.18
CA GLY A 13 3.85 -10.82 22.90
C GLY A 13 2.33 -10.62 23.02
N SER A 14 1.58 -11.70 23.13
CA SER A 14 0.15 -11.63 23.46
C SER A 14 -0.02 -11.52 24.97
N LYS A 15 -0.66 -10.45 25.44
CA LYS A 15 -1.05 -10.28 26.84
C LYS A 15 -2.57 -10.13 26.92
N PRO A 16 -3.24 -10.78 27.89
CA PRO A 16 -4.66 -10.57 28.13
C PRO A 16 -4.95 -9.09 28.36
N GLY A 17 -5.99 -8.59 27.69
CA GLY A 17 -6.43 -7.20 27.82
C GLY A 17 -6.72 -6.54 26.48
N PHE A 18 -7.19 -5.30 26.58
CA PHE A 18 -7.49 -4.48 25.42
C PHE A 18 -6.20 -3.93 24.81
N THR A 19 -6.02 -4.06 23.49
CA THR A 19 -4.87 -3.48 22.76
C THR A 19 -5.35 -2.53 21.67
N ALA A 20 -4.79 -1.33 21.63
CA ALA A 20 -4.99 -0.38 20.54
C ALA A 20 -3.74 -0.35 19.65
N TYR A 21 -3.93 -0.49 18.34
CA TYR A 21 -2.90 -0.26 17.34
C TYR A 21 -3.18 1.08 16.65
N ILE A 22 -2.13 1.83 16.33
CA ILE A 22 -2.21 3.10 15.62
C ILE A 22 -1.17 3.07 14.51
N ALA A 23 -1.60 3.34 13.28
CA ALA A 23 -0.76 3.60 12.13
C ALA A 23 -1.10 4.99 11.61
N HIS A 24 -0.17 5.93 11.75
CA HIS A 24 -0.32 7.33 11.31
C HIS A 24 0.82 7.64 10.35
N GLU A 25 0.49 7.95 9.09
CA GLU A 25 1.48 8.15 8.01
C GLU A 25 2.44 6.96 7.90
N PHE A 26 1.87 5.76 7.75
CA PHE A 26 2.62 4.51 7.75
C PHE A 26 2.36 3.69 6.49
N LEU A 27 1.11 3.65 6.02
CA LEU A 27 0.74 2.83 4.87
C LEU A 27 1.12 3.49 3.55
N ASP A 28 1.18 4.82 3.49
CA ASP A 28 1.57 5.60 2.30
C ASP A 28 3.05 5.43 1.93
N ALA A 29 3.89 5.08 2.91
CA ALA A 29 5.30 4.74 2.76
C ALA A 29 5.55 3.28 2.34
N LEU A 30 4.50 2.44 2.25
CA LEU A 30 4.65 1.05 1.83
C LEU A 30 4.79 0.92 0.30
N PRO A 31 5.51 -0.10 -0.21
CA PRO A 31 5.72 -0.28 -1.64
C PRO A 31 4.42 -0.49 -2.42
N VAL A 32 4.27 0.23 -3.53
CA VAL A 32 3.15 0.08 -4.48
C VAL A 32 3.60 -0.56 -5.78
N HIS A 33 2.72 -1.39 -6.36
CA HIS A 33 2.80 -1.85 -7.74
C HIS A 33 1.93 -0.95 -8.62
N LYS A 34 2.43 -0.59 -9.80
CA LYS A 34 1.69 0.21 -10.79
C LYS A 34 1.33 -0.66 -11.98
N PHE A 35 0.08 -0.61 -12.41
CA PHE A 35 -0.42 -1.38 -13.56
C PHE A 35 -1.12 -0.47 -14.56
N VAL A 36 -0.96 -0.79 -15.83
CA VAL A 36 -1.65 -0.15 -16.95
C VAL A 36 -2.34 -1.19 -17.81
N LYS A 37 -3.53 -0.87 -18.31
CA LYS A 37 -4.31 -1.72 -19.19
C LYS A 37 -3.92 -1.42 -20.63
N SER A 38 -3.43 -2.43 -21.33
CA SER A 38 -3.10 -2.29 -22.75
C SER A 38 -4.37 -2.11 -23.60
N PRO A 39 -4.26 -1.60 -24.84
CA PRO A 39 -5.39 -1.51 -25.78
C PRO A 39 -6.08 -2.86 -26.05
N SER A 40 -5.38 -3.97 -25.83
CA SER A 40 -5.92 -5.34 -25.95
C SER A 40 -6.74 -5.79 -24.72
N GLY A 41 -6.87 -4.94 -23.69
CA GLY A 41 -7.56 -5.22 -22.44
C GLY A 41 -6.72 -5.96 -21.39
N GLN A 42 -5.51 -6.40 -21.73
CA GLN A 42 -4.62 -7.07 -20.79
C GLN A 42 -3.87 -6.07 -19.91
N TRP A 43 -3.82 -6.34 -18.60
CA TRP A 43 -2.99 -5.60 -17.66
C TRP A 43 -1.50 -5.88 -17.88
N ARG A 44 -0.68 -4.86 -17.67
CA ARG A 44 0.78 -4.88 -17.68
C ARG A 44 1.29 -4.08 -16.50
N GLU A 45 2.40 -4.53 -15.91
CA GLU A 45 3.05 -3.82 -14.81
C GLU A 45 3.95 -2.71 -15.36
N VAL A 46 3.95 -1.57 -14.68
CA VAL A 46 4.92 -0.49 -14.89
C VAL A 46 6.14 -0.82 -14.03
N LEU A 47 7.29 -0.92 -14.67
CA LEU A 47 8.56 -1.27 -14.05
C LEU A 47 9.57 -0.14 -14.22
N ILE A 48 10.68 -0.23 -13.49
CA ILE A 48 11.82 0.67 -13.66
C ILE A 48 12.91 -0.06 -14.45
N ASP A 49 13.46 0.62 -15.45
CA ASP A 49 14.59 0.18 -16.28
C ASP A 49 15.67 1.26 -16.27
N CYS A 50 16.89 0.91 -16.71
CA CYS A 50 17.95 1.88 -16.95
C CYS A 50 18.12 2.09 -18.45
N ASP A 51 18.28 3.33 -18.88
CA ASP A 51 18.69 3.60 -20.26
C ASP A 51 20.20 3.33 -20.47
N LYS A 52 20.70 3.62 -21.68
CA LYS A 52 22.11 3.39 -22.03
C LYS A 52 23.10 4.27 -21.25
N SER A 53 22.63 5.38 -20.70
CA SER A 53 23.43 6.27 -19.85
C SER A 53 23.39 5.88 -18.37
N GLY A 54 22.52 4.93 -17.99
CA GLY A 54 22.34 4.49 -16.62
C GLY A 54 21.24 5.24 -15.86
N GLU A 55 20.54 6.16 -16.53
CA GLU A 55 19.43 6.90 -15.93
C GLU A 55 18.17 6.04 -15.85
N LEU A 56 17.45 6.14 -14.72
CA LEU A 56 16.24 5.38 -14.47
C LEU A 56 15.06 5.91 -15.28
N ARG A 57 14.21 5.00 -15.78
CA ARG A 57 12.99 5.34 -16.51
C ARG A 57 11.88 4.34 -16.23
N TYR A 58 10.63 4.80 -16.32
CA TYR A 58 9.48 3.91 -16.36
C TYR A 58 9.41 3.15 -17.69
N ILE A 59 9.13 1.86 -17.62
CA ILE A 59 8.79 1.01 -18.76
C ILE A 59 7.53 0.22 -18.47
N ILE A 60 6.86 -0.28 -19.52
CA ILE A 60 5.73 -1.19 -19.38
C ILE A 60 6.23 -2.60 -19.68
N ALA A 61 5.91 -3.56 -18.81
CA ALA A 61 6.25 -4.96 -19.02
C ALA A 61 5.67 -5.46 -20.35
N ASN A 62 6.48 -6.18 -21.13
CA ASN A 62 6.03 -6.73 -22.42
C ASN A 62 4.89 -7.75 -22.24
N ASN A 63 4.93 -8.50 -21.14
CA ASN A 63 3.99 -9.57 -20.81
C ASN A 63 3.38 -9.37 -19.42
N GLN A 64 2.32 -10.10 -19.11
CA GLN A 64 1.77 -10.13 -17.76
C GLN A 64 2.80 -10.70 -16.77
N THR A 65 3.07 -9.95 -15.71
CA THR A 65 3.88 -10.38 -14.57
C THR A 65 3.01 -11.17 -13.57
N PRO A 66 3.60 -11.95 -12.63
CA PRO A 66 2.84 -12.57 -11.55
C PRO A 66 2.00 -11.56 -10.76
N ALA A 67 2.56 -10.39 -10.45
CA ALA A 67 1.87 -9.31 -9.75
C ALA A 67 0.62 -8.86 -10.53
N SER A 68 0.72 -8.66 -11.85
CA SER A 68 -0.42 -8.26 -12.69
C SER A 68 -1.54 -9.30 -12.78
N LYS A 69 -1.29 -10.55 -12.40
CA LYS A 69 -2.30 -11.63 -12.36
C LYS A 69 -2.92 -11.80 -10.97
N LEU A 70 -2.17 -11.49 -9.91
CA LEU A 70 -2.55 -11.79 -8.54
C LEU A 70 -3.15 -10.59 -7.79
N PHE A 71 -2.66 -9.38 -8.07
CA PHE A 71 -2.99 -8.19 -7.26
C PHE A 71 -4.13 -7.34 -7.82
N ILE A 72 -4.57 -7.62 -9.05
CA ILE A 72 -5.58 -6.83 -9.72
C ILE A 72 -6.95 -7.43 -9.47
N ASP A 73 -7.83 -6.66 -8.84
CA ASP A 73 -9.24 -7.04 -8.66
C ASP A 73 -9.95 -7.04 -10.03
N PRO A 74 -10.61 -8.15 -10.44
CA PRO A 74 -11.35 -8.22 -11.69
C PRO A 74 -12.44 -7.14 -11.85
N SER A 75 -12.91 -6.53 -10.76
CA SER A 75 -13.91 -5.46 -10.79
C SER A 75 -13.34 -4.10 -11.20
N VAL A 76 -12.01 -3.96 -11.31
CA VAL A 76 -11.37 -2.66 -11.65
C VAL A 76 -11.75 -2.25 -13.07
N GLN A 77 -12.41 -1.09 -13.16
CA GLN A 77 -12.87 -0.49 -14.42
C GLN A 77 -11.88 0.53 -14.99
N SER A 78 -10.88 0.95 -14.23
CA SER A 78 -9.83 1.87 -14.66
C SER A 78 -8.86 1.21 -15.66
N ASP A 79 -8.12 2.06 -16.38
CA ASP A 79 -7.00 1.65 -17.24
C ASP A 79 -5.65 1.80 -16.54
N ASN A 80 -5.59 2.46 -15.37
CA ASN A 80 -4.41 2.54 -14.52
C ASN A 80 -4.79 2.15 -13.09
N LEU A 81 -3.87 1.50 -12.38
CA LEU A 81 -4.10 1.02 -11.01
C LEU A 81 -2.80 1.01 -10.22
N GLU A 82 -2.85 1.52 -8.99
CA GLU A 82 -1.80 1.35 -7.98
C GLU A 82 -2.29 0.36 -6.92
N VAL A 83 -1.48 -0.61 -6.53
CA VAL A 83 -1.84 -1.61 -5.51
C VAL A 83 -0.71 -1.75 -4.51
N CYS A 84 -1.04 -1.71 -3.21
CA CYS A 84 -0.13 -2.04 -2.12
C CYS A 84 -0.56 -3.37 -1.47
N PRO A 85 0.00 -4.54 -1.87
CA PRO A 85 -0.33 -5.81 -1.23
C PRO A 85 0.11 -5.85 0.23
N GLN A 86 1.18 -5.14 0.59
CA GLN A 86 1.73 -5.14 1.94
C GLN A 86 0.81 -4.45 2.95
N SER A 87 0.06 -3.43 2.55
CA SER A 87 -0.90 -2.77 3.44
C SER A 87 -1.99 -3.75 3.88
N ALA A 88 -2.53 -4.57 2.98
CA ALA A 88 -3.48 -5.64 3.30
C ALA A 88 -2.89 -6.69 4.25
N LEU A 89 -1.60 -7.05 4.08
CA LEU A 89 -0.91 -7.96 5.00
C LEU A 89 -0.75 -7.36 6.41
N VAL A 90 -0.43 -6.07 6.53
CA VAL A 90 -0.38 -5.38 7.83
C VAL A 90 -1.75 -5.41 8.51
N MET A 91 -2.83 -5.14 7.77
CA MET A 91 -4.19 -5.25 8.31
C MET A 91 -4.46 -6.65 8.85
N ASP A 92 -4.13 -7.69 8.10
CA ASP A 92 -4.31 -9.08 8.52
C ASP A 92 -3.48 -9.44 9.75
N GLN A 93 -2.23 -8.98 9.82
CA GLN A 93 -1.36 -9.21 10.97
C GLN A 93 -1.91 -8.56 12.24
N VAL A 94 -2.45 -7.34 12.16
CA VAL A 94 -3.07 -6.69 13.32
C VAL A 94 -4.37 -7.38 13.72
N ILE A 95 -5.25 -7.66 12.76
CA ILE A 95 -6.55 -8.31 13.01
C ILE A 95 -6.36 -9.70 13.64
N ALA A 96 -5.37 -10.47 13.17
CA ALA A 96 -5.06 -11.79 13.73
C ALA A 96 -4.68 -11.78 15.22
N ARG A 97 -4.31 -10.60 15.76
CA ARG A 97 -3.96 -10.44 17.18
C ARG A 97 -5.18 -10.20 18.06
N PHE A 98 -6.33 -9.87 17.46
CA PHE A 98 -7.58 -9.71 18.18
C PHE A 98 -8.26 -11.05 18.43
N SER A 99 -8.78 -11.24 19.63
CA SER A 99 -9.57 -12.41 20.01
C SER A 99 -10.52 -12.08 21.14
N ARG A 100 -11.41 -13.01 21.52
CA ARG A 100 -12.27 -12.83 22.70
C ARG A 100 -11.47 -12.56 23.99
N LYS A 101 -10.25 -13.09 24.11
CA LYS A 101 -9.38 -12.90 25.27
C LYS A 101 -8.53 -11.63 25.18
N ASN A 102 -8.29 -11.16 23.96
CA ASN A 102 -7.49 -9.97 23.65
C ASN A 102 -8.28 -9.07 22.69
N PRO A 103 -9.34 -8.40 23.15
CA PRO A 103 -10.07 -7.46 22.31
C PRO A 103 -9.18 -6.27 21.94
N GLY A 104 -9.56 -5.51 20.92
CA GLY A 104 -8.78 -4.35 20.54
C GLY A 104 -9.41 -3.51 19.44
N CYS A 105 -8.70 -2.44 19.09
CA CYS A 105 -9.02 -1.59 17.96
C CYS A 105 -7.75 -1.27 17.17
N PHE A 106 -7.94 -0.89 15.90
CA PHE A 106 -6.88 -0.42 15.03
C PHE A 106 -7.32 0.87 14.37
N LEU A 107 -6.57 1.94 14.58
CA LEU A 107 -6.76 3.23 13.91
C LEU A 107 -5.68 3.40 12.84
N VAL A 108 -6.12 3.63 11.61
CA VAL A 108 -5.27 3.97 10.47
C VAL A 108 -5.61 5.40 10.06
N CYS A 109 -4.59 6.26 9.97
CA CYS A 109 -4.69 7.65 9.56
C CYS A 109 -3.61 7.91 8.51
N ASP A 110 -4.02 8.09 7.27
CA ASP A 110 -3.13 8.25 6.13
C ASP A 110 -3.82 9.07 5.03
N TYR A 111 -3.05 9.64 4.11
CA TYR A 111 -3.60 10.27 2.92
C TYR A 111 -4.04 9.21 1.92
N GLY A 112 -5.24 9.35 1.37
CA GLY A 112 -5.80 8.29 0.54
C GLY A 112 -7.18 8.56 -0.01
N HIS A 113 -7.79 7.53 -0.57
CA HIS A 113 -9.11 7.56 -1.17
C HIS A 113 -9.92 6.30 -0.85
N ASP A 114 -11.24 6.40 -0.97
CA ASP A 114 -12.19 5.30 -0.76
C ASP A 114 -12.81 4.79 -2.07
N ASP A 115 -12.71 5.56 -3.15
CA ASP A 115 -13.33 5.20 -4.41
C ASP A 115 -12.42 4.32 -5.29
N GLN A 116 -13.04 3.44 -6.08
CA GLN A 116 -12.37 2.65 -7.12
C GLN A 116 -12.06 3.48 -8.38
N LYS A 117 -12.36 4.77 -8.36
CA LYS A 117 -12.25 5.68 -9.52
C LYS A 117 -10.99 6.52 -9.48
N ALA A 118 -10.10 6.30 -8.50
CA ALA A 118 -8.79 6.93 -8.43
C ALA A 118 -7.90 6.43 -9.59
N ASN A 119 -8.20 6.93 -10.79
CA ASN A 119 -7.37 6.86 -11.97
C ASN A 119 -6.32 7.98 -11.85
N ARG A 120 -5.47 7.88 -10.82
CA ARG A 120 -4.47 8.90 -10.50
C ARG A 120 -3.16 8.20 -10.21
N ASP A 121 -2.11 8.70 -10.84
CA ASP A 121 -0.73 8.39 -10.45
C ASP A 121 -0.46 9.13 -9.14
N THR A 122 -0.38 8.39 -8.03
CA THR A 122 -0.22 8.99 -6.69
C THR A 122 1.17 8.78 -6.12
N PHE A 123 1.99 7.97 -6.80
CA PHE A 123 3.39 7.78 -6.48
C PHE A 123 4.18 9.06 -6.73
N ARG A 124 4.56 9.72 -5.63
CA ARG A 124 5.22 11.03 -5.61
C ARG A 124 6.53 10.94 -4.85
N ALA A 125 7.42 11.88 -5.14
CA ALA A 125 8.61 12.11 -4.34
C ALA A 125 8.65 13.56 -3.85
N PHE A 126 9.16 13.76 -2.65
CA PHE A 126 9.38 15.09 -2.07
C PHE A 126 10.82 15.23 -1.59
N LYS A 127 11.47 16.34 -1.94
CA LYS A 127 12.83 16.70 -1.52
C LYS A 127 12.84 18.16 -1.13
N GLU A 128 13.32 18.46 0.08
CA GLU A 128 13.41 19.83 0.61
C GLU A 128 12.07 20.61 0.56
N HIS A 129 10.95 19.94 0.82
CA HIS A 129 9.57 20.47 0.73
C HIS A 129 9.07 20.83 -0.68
N GLU A 130 9.76 20.36 -1.73
CA GLU A 130 9.33 20.52 -3.12
C GLU A 130 9.04 19.17 -3.78
N MET A 131 8.17 19.19 -4.78
CA MET A 131 7.89 18.01 -5.59
C MET A 131 9.14 17.63 -6.38
N TRP A 132 9.51 16.36 -6.31
CA TRP A 132 10.69 15.79 -6.93
C TRP A 132 10.32 14.67 -7.90
N ASP A 133 11.21 14.37 -8.84
CA ASP A 133 11.08 13.20 -9.69
C ASP A 133 11.48 11.94 -8.90
N PRO A 134 10.59 10.95 -8.70
CA PRO A 134 10.91 9.73 -7.95
C PRO A 134 12.10 8.92 -8.47
N LEU A 135 12.42 9.05 -9.76
CA LEU A 135 13.52 8.30 -10.38
C LEU A 135 14.85 9.06 -10.35
N ARG A 136 14.84 10.34 -9.96
CA ARG A 136 16.04 11.17 -9.89
C ARG A 136 16.72 11.04 -8.53
N GLU A 137 18.00 10.64 -8.55
CA GLU A 137 18.81 10.45 -7.34
C GLU A 137 18.11 9.58 -6.27
N PRO A 138 17.80 8.30 -6.57
CA PRO A 138 17.05 7.42 -5.67
C PRO A 138 17.67 7.34 -4.27
N GLY A 139 16.82 7.38 -3.25
CA GLY A 139 17.23 7.40 -1.84
C GLY A 139 17.51 8.79 -1.27
N THR A 140 17.43 9.85 -2.08
CA THR A 140 17.61 11.25 -1.61
C THR A 140 16.30 12.04 -1.43
N ALA A 141 15.17 11.47 -1.84
CA ALA A 141 13.84 12.05 -1.72
C ALA A 141 12.92 11.07 -0.97
N ASP A 142 11.94 11.61 -0.27
CA ASP A 142 10.91 10.83 0.42
C ASP A 142 9.84 10.38 -0.58
N LEU A 143 9.42 9.12 -0.52
CA LEU A 143 8.49 8.51 -1.46
C LEU A 143 7.16 8.23 -0.76
N THR A 144 6.06 8.62 -1.40
CA THR A 144 4.71 8.42 -0.87
C THR A 144 3.74 8.02 -1.99
N ALA A 145 2.73 7.23 -1.65
CA ALA A 145 1.60 6.91 -2.52
C ALA A 145 0.29 6.96 -1.70
N ASP A 146 -0.80 7.42 -2.31
CA ASP A 146 -2.09 7.48 -1.63
C ASP A 146 -2.56 6.06 -1.23
N VAL A 147 -3.13 5.96 -0.04
CA VAL A 147 -3.69 4.70 0.48
C VAL A 147 -5.08 4.45 -0.12
N ASP A 148 -5.26 3.29 -0.75
CA ASP A 148 -6.59 2.82 -1.17
C ASP A 148 -7.35 2.22 0.04
N PHE A 149 -8.01 3.09 0.80
CA PHE A 149 -8.88 2.68 1.91
C PHE A 149 -10.04 1.81 1.43
N GLY A 150 -10.54 2.04 0.21
CA GLY A 150 -11.59 1.22 -0.39
C GLY A 150 -11.17 -0.24 -0.53
N TYR A 151 -9.94 -0.48 -1.00
CA TYR A 151 -9.31 -1.80 -1.07
C TYR A 151 -9.14 -2.42 0.31
N LEU A 152 -8.58 -1.69 1.27
CA LEU A 152 -8.39 -2.19 2.64
C LEU A 152 -9.71 -2.62 3.28
N LYS A 153 -10.75 -1.79 3.17
CA LYS A 153 -12.08 -2.09 3.73
C LYS A 153 -12.71 -3.33 3.08
N ARG A 154 -12.57 -3.50 1.76
CA ARG A 154 -13.02 -4.73 1.07
C ARG A 154 -12.25 -5.96 1.58
N HIS A 155 -10.94 -5.85 1.74
CA HIS A 155 -10.07 -6.95 2.17
C HIS A 155 -10.42 -7.49 3.57
N ILE A 156 -10.84 -6.62 4.49
CA ILE A 156 -11.09 -6.99 5.89
C ILE A 156 -12.58 -7.09 6.26
N LYS A 157 -13.50 -6.87 5.32
CA LYS A 157 -14.95 -6.74 5.57
C LYS A 157 -15.55 -7.91 6.37
N GLU A 158 -15.04 -9.12 6.19
CA GLU A 158 -15.52 -10.33 6.87
C GLU A 158 -14.70 -10.68 8.14
N LYS A 159 -13.61 -9.96 8.40
CA LYS A 159 -12.66 -10.24 9.47
C LYS A 159 -12.80 -9.29 10.66
N ALA A 160 -13.23 -8.05 10.42
CA ALA A 160 -13.37 -7.03 11.45
C ALA A 160 -14.52 -6.05 11.13
N THR A 161 -15.07 -5.42 12.18
CA THR A 161 -15.99 -4.29 12.00
C THR A 161 -15.18 -3.05 11.65
N VAL A 162 -15.55 -2.40 10.54
CA VAL A 162 -14.84 -1.25 9.97
C VAL A 162 -15.66 0.02 10.19
N PHE A 163 -14.99 1.08 10.61
CA PHE A 163 -15.55 2.43 10.73
C PHE A 163 -14.69 3.43 9.97
N GLY A 164 -15.26 4.57 9.58
CA GLY A 164 -14.56 5.63 8.86
C GLY A 164 -14.82 5.64 7.35
N THR A 165 -14.27 6.67 6.72
CA THR A 165 -14.30 6.94 5.28
C THR A 165 -13.05 6.40 4.62
#